data_AF-A0A5P1X6N2-F1
#
_entry.id   AF-A0A5P1X6N2-F1
#
_cell.length_a   1.000
_cell.length_b   1.000
_cell.length_c   1.000
_cell.angle_alpha   90.00
_cell.angle_beta   90.00
_cell.angle_gamma   90.00
#
_symmetry.space_group_name_H-M   'P 1'
#
loop_
_entity.id
_entity.type
_entity.pdbx_description
1 polymer ?
#
loop_
_entity_poly.entity_id
_entity_poly.type
_entity_poly.pdbx_seq_one_letter_code
_entity_poly.pdbx_strand_id
1 'polypeptide(L)' 'MMANDDKIKIDAKEFARLIVGTNPQREGEDDIKYIKRELRLYLEALIIIDDFNDLEETRFDVAKTEQRDKILEKIMEHRY' A
#
# COMPACT_ATOMS: atom_id res chain seq x y z
N MET A 1 -8.51 14.56 21.28
CA MET A 1 -8.93 14.08 19.95
C MET A 1 -7.85 13.12 19.50
N MET A 2 -8.14 11.83 19.42
CA MET A 2 -7.14 10.81 19.06
C MET A 2 -6.79 10.98 17.58
N ALA A 3 -5.53 11.28 17.28
CA ALA A 3 -5.00 11.21 15.92
C ALA A 3 -4.82 9.73 15.60
N ASN A 4 -5.67 9.17 14.74
CA ASN A 4 -5.43 7.83 14.20
C ASN A 4 -4.29 7.95 13.18
N ASP A 5 -3.08 7.84 13.69
CA ASP A 5 -1.80 7.84 12.98
C ASP A 5 -1.43 6.41 12.52
N ASP A 6 -2.45 5.60 12.21
CA ASP A 6 -2.29 4.17 11.96
C ASP A 6 -1.89 3.95 10.51
N LYS A 7 -0.57 3.85 10.27
CA LYS A 7 0.01 3.42 8.99
C LYS A 7 -0.68 2.13 8.52
N ILE A 8 -1.33 2.19 7.37
CA ILE A 8 -1.96 1.01 6.76
C ILE A 8 -0.88 0.26 5.98
N LYS A 9 -0.47 -0.91 6.48
CA LYS A 9 0.37 -1.85 5.73
C LYS A 9 -0.44 -3.09 5.38
N ILE A 10 -0.53 -3.40 4.10
CA ILE A 10 -1.31 -4.52 3.60
C ILE A 10 -0.38 -5.70 3.29
N ASP A 11 -0.72 -6.92 3.75
CA ASP A 11 0.05 -8.11 3.39
C ASP A 11 -0.10 -8.39 1.89
N ALA A 12 1.00 -8.29 1.16
CA ALA A 12 0.99 -8.37 -0.29
C ALA A 12 0.48 -9.71 -0.81
N LYS A 13 0.85 -10.81 -0.13
CA LYS A 13 0.47 -12.16 -0.57
C LYS A 13 -0.99 -12.44 -0.30
N GLU A 14 -1.53 -11.99 0.83
CA GLU A 14 -2.94 -12.10 1.16
C GLU A 14 -3.80 -11.29 0.20
N PHE A 15 -3.40 -10.04 -0.09
CA PHE A 15 -4.05 -9.20 -1.09
C PHE A 15 -4.06 -9.89 -2.47
N ALA A 16 -2.91 -10.33 -2.97
CA ALA A 16 -2.81 -10.97 -4.27
C ALA A 16 -3.64 -12.26 -4.36
N ARG A 17 -3.69 -13.07 -3.29
CA ARG A 17 -4.57 -14.26 -3.23
C ARG A 17 -6.04 -13.89 -3.29
N LEU A 18 -6.46 -12.82 -2.62
CA LEU A 18 -7.84 -12.35 -2.65
C LEU A 18 -8.25 -11.95 -4.08
N ILE A 19 -7.39 -11.20 -4.77
CA ILE A 19 -7.65 -10.76 -6.16
C ILE A 19 -7.85 -11.97 -7.09
N VAL A 20 -6.94 -12.93 -7.06
CA VAL A 20 -7.01 -14.15 -7.88
C VAL A 20 -8.27 -14.97 -7.51
N GLY A 21 -8.55 -15.14 -6.22
CA GLY A 21 -9.74 -15.88 -5.75
C GLY A 21 -11.08 -15.30 -6.21
N THR A 22 -11.11 -14.06 -6.69
CA THR A 22 -12.32 -13.40 -7.22
C THR A 22 -12.45 -13.44 -8.74
N ASN A 23 -11.50 -14.06 -9.45
CA ASN A 23 -11.48 -14.10 -10.91
C ASN A 23 -11.79 -15.51 -11.47
N PRO A 24 -13.07 -15.84 -11.73
CA PRO A 24 -13.42 -17.14 -12.25
C PRO A 24 -12.88 -17.37 -13.66
N GLN A 25 -12.64 -18.65 -13.98
CA GLN A 25 -12.43 -19.10 -15.36
C GLN A 25 -13.66 -18.74 -16.19
N ARG A 26 -13.43 -18.22 -17.39
CA ARG A 26 -14.52 -17.81 -18.30
C ARG A 26 -15.10 -19.03 -19.01
N GLU A 27 -16.36 -18.93 -19.43
CA GLU A 27 -16.99 -19.98 -20.23
C GLU A 27 -16.20 -20.22 -21.52
N GLY A 28 -15.84 -21.49 -21.76
CA GLY A 28 -15.03 -21.89 -22.93
C GLY A 28 -13.55 -21.48 -22.87
N GLU A 29 -13.06 -20.97 -21.75
CA GLU A 29 -11.63 -20.67 -21.58
C GLU A 29 -10.83 -21.95 -21.33
N ASP A 30 -9.73 -22.13 -22.07
CA ASP A 30 -8.76 -23.20 -21.85
C ASP A 30 -8.04 -23.07 -20.50
N ASP A 31 -7.79 -24.19 -19.82
CA ASP A 31 -7.19 -24.23 -18.48
C ASP A 31 -5.80 -23.59 -18.43
N ILE A 32 -4.96 -23.82 -19.45
CA ILE A 32 -3.61 -23.22 -19.50
C ILE A 32 -3.73 -21.70 -19.67
N LYS A 33 -4.69 -21.25 -20.48
CA LYS A 33 -4.97 -19.82 -20.65
C LYS A 33 -5.48 -19.20 -19.35
N TYR A 34 -6.39 -19.88 -18.64
CA TYR A 34 -6.89 -19.45 -17.35
C TYR A 34 -5.76 -19.34 -16.31
N ILE A 35 -4.96 -20.38 -16.13
CA ILE A 35 -3.85 -20.40 -15.16
C ILE A 35 -2.83 -19.28 -15.46
N LYS A 36 -2.51 -19.02 -16.74
CA LYS A 36 -1.62 -17.90 -17.12
C LYS A 36 -2.21 -16.54 -16.76
N ARG A 37 -3.54 -16.37 -16.92
CA ARG A 37 -4.26 -15.15 -16.53
C ARG A 37 -4.21 -14.95 -15.02
N GLU A 38 -4.46 -15.99 -14.24
CA GLU A 38 -4.37 -15.97 -12.77
C GLU A 38 -2.96 -15.64 -12.28
N LEU A 39 -1.93 -16.28 -12.87
CA LEU A 39 -0.54 -16.02 -12.52
C LEU A 39 -0.16 -14.55 -12.79
N ARG A 40 -0.61 -14.01 -13.92
CA ARG A 40 -0.37 -12.61 -14.26
C ARG A 40 -1.01 -11.68 -13.25
N LEU A 41 -2.29 -11.89 -12.93
CA LEU A 41 -3.03 -11.08 -11.96
C LEU A 41 -2.39 -11.13 -10.57
N TYR A 42 -1.93 -12.31 -10.14
CA TYR A 42 -1.22 -12.46 -8.88
C TYR A 42 0.04 -11.57 -8.81
N LEU A 43 0.87 -11.61 -9.86
CA LEU A 43 2.11 -10.84 -9.92
C LEU A 43 1.84 -9.33 -10.01
N GLU A 44 0.84 -8.92 -10.80
CA GLU A 44 0.43 -7.52 -10.91
C GLU A 44 -0.10 -7.00 -9.55
N ALA A 45 -0.89 -7.80 -8.84
CA ALA A 45 -1.40 -7.43 -7.52
C ALA A 45 -0.29 -7.26 -6.48
N LEU A 46 0.75 -8.11 -6.52
CA LEU A 46 1.94 -7.95 -5.65
C LEU A 46 2.67 -6.63 -5.90
N ILE A 47 2.88 -6.25 -7.17
CA ILE A 47 3.57 -5.00 -7.50
C ILE A 47 2.74 -3.79 -7.04
N ILE A 48 1.44 -3.79 -7.33
CA ILE A 48 0.55 -2.68 -6.99
C ILE A 48 0.49 -2.44 -5.47
N ILE A 49 0.44 -3.52 -4.68
CA ILE A 49 0.30 -3.39 -3.23
C ILE A 49 1.63 -3.05 -2.55
N ASP A 50 2.76 -3.51 -3.11
CA ASP A 50 4.08 -3.08 -2.65
C ASP A 50 4.29 -1.58 -2.95
N ASP A 51 3.95 -1.12 -4.16
CA ASP A 51 3.99 0.31 -4.52
C ASP A 51 3.11 1.14 -3.57
N PHE A 52 1.90 0.66 -3.23
CA PHE A 52 1.03 1.32 -2.25
C PHE A 52 1.68 1.39 -0.87
N ASN A 53 2.22 0.28 -0.37
CA ASN A 53 2.85 0.20 0.94
C ASN A 53 4.06 1.15 1.05
N ASP A 54 4.86 1.26 -0.02
CA ASP A 54 6.03 2.14 -0.11
C ASP A 54 5.62 3.63 -0.13
N LEU A 55 4.56 3.96 -0.87
CA LEU A 55 4.00 5.31 -0.87
C LEU A 55 3.42 5.70 0.48
N GLU A 56 2.73 4.79 1.17
CA GLU A 56 2.18 5.03 2.49
C GLU A 56 3.28 5.24 3.54
N GLU A 57 4.40 4.51 3.43
CA GLU A 57 5.60 4.75 4.24
C GLU A 57 6.19 6.14 4.00
N THR A 58 6.39 6.51 2.74
CA THR A 58 6.98 7.79 2.37
C THR A 58 6.12 8.98 2.82
N ARG A 59 4.79 8.89 2.65
CA ARG A 59 3.85 9.94 3.10
C ARG A 59 3.96 10.16 4.61
N PHE A 60 4.11 9.08 5.37
CA PHE A 60 4.20 9.14 6.83
C PHE A 60 5.52 9.77 7.30
N ASP A 61 6.63 9.45 6.64
CA ASP A 61 7.94 10.02 6.98
C ASP A 61 8.01 11.53 6.70
N VAL A 62 7.39 11.99 5.60
CA VAL A 62 7.25 13.42 5.30
C VAL A 62 6.41 14.12 6.36
N ALA A 63 5.25 13.55 6.74
CA ALA A 63 4.38 14.13 7.75
C ALA A 63 5.08 14.27 9.12
N LYS A 64 5.85 13.26 9.53
CA LYS A 64 6.68 13.32 10.75
C LYS A 64 7.75 14.41 10.67
N THR A 65 8.39 14.57 9.52
CA THR A 65 9.44 15.58 9.32
C THR A 65 8.85 16.98 9.42
N GLU A 66 7.74 17.24 8.73
CA GLU A 66 7.03 18.54 8.83
C GLU A 66 6.56 18.85 10.25
N GLN A 67 6.07 17.84 10.98
CA GLN A 67 5.67 18.00 12.38
C GLN A 67 6.86 18.36 13.27
N ARG A 68 8.01 17.69 13.08
CA ARG A 68 9.26 17.98 13.81
C ARG A 68 9.73 19.42 13.53
N ASP A 69 9.73 19.83 12.27
CA ASP A 69 10.20 21.16 11.88
C ASP A 69 9.33 22.28 12.47
N LYS A 70 8.00 22.10 12.49
CA LYS A 70 7.07 23.02 13.17
C LYS A 70 7.31 23.13 14.68
N ILE A 71 7.72 22.03 15.32
CA ILE A 71 8.06 22.06 16.76
C ILE A 71 9.35 22.85 16.97
N LEU A 72 10.37 22.63 16.13
CA LEU A 72 11.64 23.34 16.21
C LEU A 72 11.46 24.85 15.96
N GLU A 73 10.67 25.22 14.95
CA GLU A 73 10.33 26.61 14.65
C GLU A 73 9.72 27.32 15.85
N LYS A 74 8.69 26.73 16.47
CA LYS A 74 8.08 27.28 17.70
C LYS A 74 9.08 27.47 18.84
N ILE A 75 10.02 26.55 19.01
CA ILE A 75 11.04 26.65 20.07
C ILE A 75 12.04 27.79 19.76
N MET A 76 12.31 28.09 18.49
CA MET A 76 13.14 29.21 18.09
C MET A 76 12.40 30.54 18.25
N GLU A 77 11.13 30.61 17.84
CA GLU A 77 10.28 31.80 18.02
C GLU A 77 10.13 32.21 19.48
N HIS A 78 10.09 31.25 20.43
CA HIS A 78 10.00 31.56 21.86
C HIS A 78 11.33 32.03 22.48
N ARG A 79 12.45 31.96 21.76
CA ARG A 79 13.78 32.39 22.23
C ARG A 79 14.17 33.78 21.76
N TYR A 80 13.39 34.40 20.88
CA TYR A 80 13.54 35.78 20.41
C TYR A 80 12.33 36.62 20.83
#